data_AF-Q8SVS5-F1
#
_entry.id   AF-Q8SVS5-F1
#
_cell.length_a   1.000
_cell.length_b   1.000
_cell.length_c   1.000
_cell.angle_alpha   90.00
_cell.angle_beta   90.00
_cell.angle_gamma   90.00
#
_symmetry.space_group_name_H-M   'P 1'
#
loop_
_entity.id
_entity.type
_entity.pdbx_description
1 polymer ?
#
loop_
_entity_poly.entity_id
_entity_poly.type
_entity_poly.pdbx_seq_one_letter_code
_entity_poly.pdbx_strand_id
1 'polypeptide(L)'
;MSTLYDRLQSIEKEIDRLCLGRKLNIEAEYLKRIKCKKFLRCYVRVGMKRGVFIRLDSRVINDYKNGGEMKFSDVVKRLCIVFDSNLPSTTDIHAKLSSETGGRDGATEEIPRDDWGRSDSMHAKDVSMEDFFEWTKHSGDTEALEVSSDRTPSNIKLIFDLENPREIFRLSTKLGNLLMRYTDTKPNVVTHLWRYVNKNGLMSIDSDVVECNPLLKDILGVDRFSFPELPGLVVPHLCPLDYLVVDIPPIDGHTEIFDIPFEWDDLYQCPTLYTKRIHALDRKVESLKQLLKRCEERENVLNEFEKDPVAFINRWICIDMSDACHRASLFRNKDVQEKVFELLKKLE
;
A
#
# COMPACT_ATOMS: atom_id res chain seq x y z
N MET A 1 -43.76 23.84 -8.65
CA MET A 1 -42.46 23.30 -9.11
C MET A 1 -41.62 22.66 -8.00
N SER A 2 -41.79 23.02 -6.71
CA SER A 2 -41.04 22.44 -5.57
C SER A 2 -41.17 20.92 -5.45
N THR A 3 -42.38 20.37 -5.62
CA THR A 3 -42.69 18.97 -5.27
C THR A 3 -41.92 17.92 -6.08
N LEU A 4 -41.57 18.19 -7.34
CA LEU A 4 -40.78 17.26 -8.16
C LEU A 4 -39.29 17.30 -7.78
N TYR A 5 -38.75 18.50 -7.52
CA TYR A 5 -37.37 18.66 -7.09
C TYR A 5 -37.13 18.02 -5.72
N ASP A 6 -38.04 18.25 -4.77
CA ASP A 6 -37.96 17.66 -3.42
C ASP A 6 -38.03 16.13 -3.47
N ARG A 7 -38.85 15.58 -4.37
CA ARG A 7 -38.90 14.13 -4.65
C ARG A 7 -37.60 13.60 -5.26
N LEU A 8 -37.05 14.30 -6.25
CA LEU A 8 -35.77 13.90 -6.86
C LEU A 8 -34.63 13.93 -5.85
N GLN A 9 -34.58 14.95 -4.99
CA GLN A 9 -33.58 15.05 -3.92
C GLN A 9 -33.74 13.94 -2.87
N SER A 10 -34.97 13.51 -2.57
CA SER A 10 -35.20 12.36 -1.69
C SER A 10 -34.74 11.04 -2.32
N ILE A 11 -34.94 10.87 -3.63
CA ILE A 11 -34.49 9.69 -4.37
C ILE A 11 -32.96 9.65 -4.46
N GLU A 12 -32.33 10.79 -4.75
CA GLU A 12 -30.87 10.95 -4.78
C GLU A 12 -30.24 10.53 -3.46
N LYS A 13 -30.76 11.03 -2.33
CA LYS A 13 -30.28 10.64 -0.99
C LYS A 13 -30.37 9.13 -0.74
N GLU A 14 -31.44 8.49 -1.20
CA GLU A 14 -31.61 7.05 -1.01
C GLU A 14 -30.66 6.25 -1.92
N ILE A 15 -30.45 6.70 -3.16
CA ILE A 15 -29.45 6.12 -4.06
C ILE A 15 -28.05 6.25 -3.47
N ASP A 16 -27.67 7.43 -2.96
CA ASP A 16 -26.37 7.66 -2.34
C ASP A 16 -26.16 6.75 -1.13
N ARG A 17 -27.20 6.56 -0.30
CA ARG A 17 -27.17 5.64 0.85
C ARG A 17 -26.93 4.20 0.40
N LEU A 18 -27.63 3.73 -0.63
CA LEU A 18 -27.49 2.37 -1.16
C LEU A 18 -26.14 2.15 -1.83
N CYS A 19 -25.68 3.11 -2.63
CA CYS A 19 -24.38 3.08 -3.29
C CYS A 19 -23.23 3.10 -2.28
N LEU A 20 -23.33 3.93 -1.23
CA LEU A 20 -22.36 3.96 -0.14
C LEU A 20 -22.35 2.64 0.63
N GLY A 21 -23.52 2.11 0.99
CA GLY A 21 -23.63 0.80 1.65
C GLY A 21 -23.03 -0.32 0.81
N ARG A 22 -23.30 -0.32 -0.50
CA ARG A 22 -22.70 -1.27 -1.44
C ARG A 22 -21.18 -1.10 -1.51
N LYS A 23 -20.67 0.13 -1.59
CA LYS A 23 -19.23 0.40 -1.56
C LYS A 23 -18.58 -0.10 -0.27
N LEU A 24 -19.14 0.21 0.89
CA LEU A 24 -18.62 -0.23 2.17
C LEU A 24 -18.63 -1.76 2.30
N ASN A 25 -19.69 -2.41 1.82
CA ASN A 25 -19.74 -3.88 1.76
C ASN A 25 -18.66 -4.44 0.83
N ILE A 26 -18.48 -3.83 -0.34
CA ILE A 26 -17.44 -4.19 -1.30
C ILE A 26 -16.04 -3.97 -0.70
N GLU A 27 -15.79 -2.87 0.01
CA GLU A 27 -14.52 -2.62 0.71
C GLU A 27 -14.29 -3.60 1.86
N ALA A 28 -15.34 -3.93 2.63
CA ALA A 28 -15.29 -4.95 3.67
C ALA A 28 -15.06 -6.36 3.09
N GLU A 29 -15.59 -6.64 1.90
CA GLU A 29 -15.29 -7.85 1.13
C GLU A 29 -13.89 -7.79 0.50
N TYR A 30 -13.38 -6.63 0.10
CA TYR A 30 -12.01 -6.48 -0.40
C TYR A 30 -10.96 -6.64 0.70
N LEU A 31 -11.30 -6.41 1.97
CA LEU A 31 -10.48 -6.87 3.09
C LEU A 31 -10.35 -8.41 3.09
N LYS A 32 -11.30 -9.14 2.50
CA LYS A 32 -11.17 -10.56 2.12
C LYS A 32 -10.51 -10.68 0.74
N ARG A 33 -9.33 -10.08 0.62
CA ARG A 33 -8.46 -10.08 -0.55
C ARG A 33 -8.47 -11.45 -1.26
N ILE A 34 -9.00 -11.50 -2.48
CA ILE A 34 -8.98 -12.72 -3.29
C ILE A 34 -7.55 -12.90 -3.79
N LYS A 35 -6.90 -13.97 -3.34
CA LYS A 35 -5.55 -14.30 -3.78
C LYS A 35 -5.61 -14.77 -5.23
N CYS A 36 -5.03 -14.00 -6.13
CA CYS A 36 -4.82 -14.43 -7.50
C CYS A 36 -3.37 -14.87 -7.65
N LYS A 37 -3.17 -16.09 -8.19
CA LYS A 37 -1.86 -16.50 -8.68
C LYS A 37 -1.73 -15.97 -10.10
N LYS A 38 -0.62 -15.30 -10.37
CA LYS A 38 -0.24 -14.82 -11.70
C LYS A 38 1.15 -15.32 -12.03
N PHE A 39 1.51 -15.22 -13.30
CA PHE A 39 2.83 -15.65 -13.77
C PHE A 39 3.54 -14.49 -14.45
N LEU A 40 4.77 -14.22 -14.01
CA LEU A 40 5.69 -13.36 -14.75
C LEU A 40 6.48 -14.27 -15.67
N ARG A 41 6.18 -14.22 -16.97
CA ARG A 41 6.91 -14.98 -17.98
C ARG A 41 8.12 -14.18 -18.42
N CYS A 42 9.29 -14.76 -18.25
CA CYS A 42 10.57 -14.21 -18.64
C CYS A 42 11.09 -14.94 -19.88
N TYR A 43 11.55 -14.18 -20.87
CA TYR A 43 12.19 -14.68 -22.09
C TYR A 43 13.64 -14.20 -22.07
N VAL A 44 14.57 -15.13 -21.91
CA VAL A 44 16.00 -14.84 -21.90
C VAL A 44 16.59 -15.29 -23.23
N ARG A 45 17.39 -14.41 -23.83
CA ARG A 45 18.21 -14.71 -25.00
C ARG A 45 19.66 -14.33 -24.73
N VAL A 46 20.55 -15.29 -24.93
CA VAL A 46 22.00 -15.11 -24.83
C VAL A 46 22.60 -15.18 -26.22
N GLY A 47 23.51 -14.25 -26.52
CA GLY A 47 24.34 -14.27 -27.72
C GLY A 47 25.80 -14.08 -27.34
N MET A 48 26.69 -14.87 -27.93
CA MET A 48 28.13 -14.79 -27.72
C MET A 48 28.83 -14.69 -29.08
N LYS A 49 29.17 -13.46 -29.49
CA LYS A 49 29.85 -13.20 -30.77
C LYS A 49 31.24 -12.58 -30.59
N ARG A 50 31.30 -11.43 -29.90
CA ARG A 50 32.53 -10.67 -29.60
C ARG A 50 32.59 -10.26 -28.12
N GLY A 51 31.90 -11.02 -27.29
CA GLY A 51 31.46 -10.66 -25.94
C GLY A 51 30.08 -11.29 -25.68
N VAL A 52 29.59 -11.18 -24.45
CA VAL A 52 28.27 -11.65 -24.04
C VAL A 52 27.22 -10.57 -24.26
N PHE A 53 26.11 -10.96 -24.88
CA PHE A 53 24.91 -10.16 -25.00
C PHE A 53 23.75 -10.94 -24.40
N ILE A 54 23.06 -10.33 -23.43
CA ILE A 54 21.89 -10.91 -22.78
C ILE A 54 20.73 -9.95 -22.99
N ARG A 55 19.62 -10.50 -23.46
CA ARG A 55 18.34 -9.81 -23.54
C ARG A 55 17.33 -10.56 -22.70
N LEU A 56 16.68 -9.85 -21.77
CA LEU A 56 15.55 -10.33 -20.99
C LEU A 56 14.32 -9.53 -21.40
N ASP A 57 13.36 -10.18 -22.05
CA ASP A 57 12.02 -9.64 -22.25
C ASP A 57 11.07 -10.27 -21.23
N SER A 58 10.06 -9.54 -20.77
CA SER A 58 9.14 -10.04 -19.75
C SER A 58 7.69 -9.67 -20.03
N ARG A 59 6.77 -10.54 -19.59
CA ARG A 59 5.33 -10.29 -19.70
C ARG A 59 4.59 -10.88 -18.52
N VAL A 60 3.73 -10.08 -17.90
CA VAL A 60 2.80 -10.59 -16.88
C VAL A 60 1.61 -11.26 -17.57
N ILE A 61 1.41 -12.53 -17.25
CA ILE A 61 0.25 -13.30 -17.69
C ILE A 61 -0.78 -13.25 -16.56
N ASN A 62 -1.95 -12.70 -16.89
CA ASN A 62 -3.08 -12.60 -15.97
C ASN A 62 -4.19 -13.56 -16.38
N ASP A 63 -4.60 -14.44 -15.47
CA ASP A 63 -5.70 -15.38 -15.69
C ASP A 63 -7.08 -14.67 -15.70
N TYR A 64 -7.16 -13.46 -15.13
CA TYR A 64 -8.39 -12.66 -15.08
C TYR A 64 -8.35 -11.50 -16.08
N LYS A 65 -9.37 -11.42 -16.96
CA LYS A 65 -9.53 -10.41 -18.02
C LYS A 65 -9.87 -8.98 -17.53
N ASN A 66 -9.60 -8.64 -16.26
CA ASN A 66 -9.98 -7.35 -15.72
C ASN A 66 -8.85 -6.30 -15.87
N GLY A 67 -8.90 -5.60 -16.99
CA GLY A 67 -8.72 -4.14 -17.12
C GLY A 67 -7.36 -3.48 -16.88
N GLY A 68 -6.41 -4.10 -16.17
CA GLY A 68 -5.08 -3.54 -15.94
C GLY A 68 -3.99 -4.44 -16.51
N GLU A 69 -3.24 -3.95 -17.50
CA GLU A 69 -1.96 -4.57 -17.86
C GLU A 69 -0.97 -4.27 -16.73
N MET A 70 -0.55 -5.31 -16.00
CA MET A 70 0.56 -5.20 -15.05
C MET A 70 1.86 -5.24 -15.82
N LYS A 71 2.79 -4.36 -15.47
CA LYS A 71 4.12 -4.30 -16.06
C LYS A 71 5.13 -5.09 -15.23
N PHE A 72 6.30 -5.32 -15.82
CA PHE A 72 7.46 -5.87 -15.11
C PHE A 72 7.80 -5.07 -13.84
N SER A 73 7.80 -3.74 -13.93
CA SER A 73 8.09 -2.81 -12.84
C SER A 73 7.05 -2.82 -11.71
N ASP A 74 5.86 -3.38 -11.94
CA ASP A 74 4.88 -3.58 -10.88
C ASP A 74 5.21 -4.80 -10.02
N VAL A 75 5.90 -5.80 -10.59
CA VAL A 75 6.18 -7.09 -9.95
C VAL A 75 7.61 -7.19 -9.44
N VAL A 76 8.57 -6.58 -10.14
CA VAL A 76 10.00 -6.66 -9.82
C VAL A 76 10.50 -5.29 -9.37
N LYS A 77 11.08 -5.26 -8.17
CA LYS A 77 11.66 -4.06 -7.56
C LYS A 77 13.08 -3.82 -8.06
N ARG A 78 13.88 -4.89 -8.12
CA ARG A 78 15.28 -4.88 -8.57
C ARG A 78 15.59 -6.17 -9.30
N LEU A 79 16.37 -6.06 -10.37
CA LEU A 79 16.92 -7.18 -11.12
C LEU A 79 18.43 -6.98 -11.23
N CYS A 80 19.21 -8.00 -10.85
CA CYS A 80 20.65 -7.99 -11.04
C CYS A 80 21.06 -9.11 -11.99
N ILE A 81 21.99 -8.80 -12.89
CA ILE A 81 22.69 -9.78 -13.73
C ILE A 81 24.13 -9.83 -13.24
N VAL A 82 24.56 -11.02 -12.84
CA VAL A 82 25.88 -11.25 -12.28
C VAL A 82 26.58 -12.32 -13.10
N PHE A 83 27.82 -12.04 -13.48
CA PHE A 83 28.68 -13.00 -14.15
C PHE A 83 29.62 -13.68 -13.15
N ASP A 84 29.96 -14.93 -13.45
CA ASP A 84 30.97 -15.71 -12.72
C ASP A 84 30.79 -15.75 -11.20
N SER A 85 29.53 -15.89 -10.78
CA SER A 85 29.14 -15.91 -9.38
C SER A 85 29.00 -17.33 -8.82
N ASN A 86 29.38 -17.51 -7.56
CA ASN A 86 29.21 -18.76 -6.80
C ASN A 86 27.89 -18.81 -6.00
N LEU A 87 26.97 -17.87 -6.22
CA LEU A 87 25.67 -17.84 -5.55
C LEU A 87 24.87 -19.13 -5.86
N PRO A 88 24.32 -19.86 -4.87
CA PRO A 88 23.48 -21.01 -5.15
C PRO A 88 22.18 -20.59 -5.84
N SER A 89 21.68 -21.39 -6.79
CA SER A 89 20.39 -21.15 -7.42
C SER A 89 19.25 -21.36 -6.42
N THR A 90 18.10 -20.72 -6.62
CA THR A 90 16.93 -20.93 -5.75
C THR A 90 16.47 -22.39 -5.75
N THR A 91 16.60 -23.09 -6.88
CA THR A 91 16.33 -24.53 -6.98
C THR A 91 17.25 -25.36 -6.08
N ASP A 92 18.54 -25.02 -5.98
CA ASP A 92 19.49 -25.73 -5.12
C ASP A 92 19.21 -25.49 -3.63
N ILE A 93 18.81 -24.27 -3.28
CA ILE A 93 18.45 -23.90 -1.90
C ILE A 93 17.25 -24.73 -1.44
N HIS A 94 16.20 -24.81 -2.26
CA HIS A 94 15.00 -25.59 -1.95
C HIS A 94 15.26 -27.11 -1.88
N ALA A 95 16.12 -27.64 -2.77
CA ALA A 95 16.49 -29.06 -2.74
C ALA A 95 17.16 -29.43 -1.40
N LYS A 96 18.08 -28.59 -0.89
CA LYS A 96 18.73 -28.80 0.41
C LYS A 96 17.74 -28.80 1.56
N LEU A 97 16.82 -27.82 1.63
CA LEU A 97 15.78 -27.79 2.66
C LEU A 97 14.90 -29.04 2.65
N SER A 98 14.52 -29.54 1.47
CA SER A 98 13.69 -30.74 1.37
C SER A 98 14.40 -32.01 1.86
N SER A 99 15.71 -32.09 1.68
CA SER A 99 16.52 -33.23 2.15
C SER A 99 16.68 -33.29 3.66
N GLU A 100 16.72 -32.14 4.35
CA GLU A 100 16.83 -32.06 5.81
C GLU A 100 15.51 -32.43 6.53
N THR A 101 14.36 -32.18 5.89
CA THR A 101 13.05 -32.53 6.44
C THR A 101 12.65 -34.00 6.24
N GLY A 102 13.39 -34.76 5.42
CA GLY A 102 13.03 -36.11 4.97
C GLY A 102 13.67 -37.28 5.72
N GLY A 103 14.52 -37.04 6.72
CA GLY A 103 15.24 -38.11 7.40
C GLY A 103 15.46 -37.84 8.89
N ARG A 104 14.56 -38.31 9.75
CA ARG A 104 14.85 -38.47 11.17
C ARG A 104 13.98 -39.57 11.80
N ASP A 105 14.28 -40.81 11.45
CA ASP A 105 14.01 -41.96 12.31
C ASP A 105 15.25 -42.21 13.19
N GLY A 106 15.03 -42.11 14.50
CA GLY A 106 15.82 -42.66 15.61
C GLY A 106 17.34 -42.75 15.49
N ALA A 107 18.06 -41.74 15.97
CA ALA A 107 19.29 -41.91 16.74
C ALA A 107 19.60 -40.63 17.52
N THR A 108 19.92 -40.78 18.80
CA THR A 108 20.37 -39.73 19.70
C THR A 108 21.70 -39.17 19.18
N GLU A 109 21.68 -38.00 18.55
CA GLU A 109 22.89 -37.23 18.27
C GLU A 109 22.78 -35.85 18.89
N GLU A 110 23.83 -35.51 19.63
CA GLU A 110 23.97 -34.29 20.41
C GLU A 110 23.79 -33.05 19.54
N ILE A 111 22.88 -32.17 19.97
CA ILE A 111 22.63 -30.86 19.37
C ILE A 111 23.93 -30.05 19.52
N PRO A 112 24.58 -29.58 18.44
CA PRO A 112 25.66 -28.61 18.56
C PRO A 112 25.11 -27.36 19.27
N ARG A 113 25.76 -26.96 20.36
CA ARG A 113 25.45 -25.72 21.05
C ARG A 113 25.79 -24.55 20.13
N ASP A 114 24.79 -24.02 19.44
CA ASP A 114 24.91 -22.76 18.70
C ASP A 114 24.97 -21.62 19.71
N ASP A 115 26.18 -21.09 19.90
CA ASP A 115 26.51 -19.97 20.76
C ASP A 115 25.89 -18.68 20.19
N TRP A 116 24.84 -18.20 20.85
CA TRP A 116 24.10 -16.99 20.50
C TRP A 116 24.89 -15.73 20.93
N GLY A 117 26.02 -15.50 20.25
CA GLY A 117 26.93 -14.37 20.50
C GLY A 117 27.57 -13.76 19.26
N ARG A 118 27.34 -14.34 18.08
CA ARG A 118 27.68 -13.73 16.79
C ARG A 118 26.47 -13.79 15.89
N SER A 119 26.01 -12.61 15.48
CA SER A 119 25.22 -12.45 14.27
C SER A 119 25.91 -13.26 13.17
N ASP A 120 25.29 -14.36 12.73
CA ASP A 120 25.59 -14.96 11.44
C ASP A 120 25.00 -14.03 10.36
N SER A 121 25.53 -12.80 10.35
CA SER A 121 25.89 -12.17 9.11
C SER A 121 26.72 -13.23 8.40
N MET A 122 26.12 -13.91 7.42
CA MET A 122 26.88 -14.60 6.39
C MET A 122 27.94 -13.60 5.94
N HIS A 123 29.12 -13.68 6.54
CA HIS A 123 30.30 -13.04 6.01
C HIS A 123 30.39 -13.68 4.65
N ALA A 124 30.07 -12.87 3.64
CA ALA A 124 30.32 -13.17 2.26
C ALA A 124 31.74 -13.75 2.21
N LYS A 125 31.84 -15.08 2.08
CA LYS A 125 33.07 -15.70 1.58
C LYS A 125 33.34 -14.94 0.30
N ASP A 126 34.46 -14.22 0.25
CA ASP A 126 34.87 -13.32 -0.84
C ASP A 126 34.13 -13.66 -2.13
N VAL A 127 33.01 -12.97 -2.36
CA VAL A 127 32.26 -13.13 -3.59
C VAL A 127 33.04 -12.29 -4.58
N SER A 128 33.89 -12.94 -5.37
CA SER A 128 34.48 -12.33 -6.57
C SER A 128 33.35 -12.07 -7.56
N MET A 129 32.65 -10.95 -7.39
CA MET A 129 31.67 -10.44 -8.35
C MET A 129 32.46 -9.71 -9.44
N GLU A 130 32.70 -10.40 -10.55
CA GLU A 130 33.22 -9.77 -11.76
C GLU A 130 32.02 -9.43 -12.65
N ASP A 131 31.92 -8.16 -13.09
CA ASP A 131 30.82 -7.60 -13.90
C ASP A 131 29.39 -7.77 -13.29
N PHE A 132 28.92 -6.70 -12.65
CA PHE A 132 27.60 -6.61 -12.00
C PHE A 132 26.73 -5.57 -12.70
N PHE A 133 25.55 -5.97 -13.17
CA PHE A 133 24.58 -5.08 -13.79
C PHE A 133 23.30 -5.05 -12.98
N GLU A 134 22.80 -3.85 -12.67
CA GLU A 134 21.61 -3.67 -11.85
C GLU A 134 20.58 -2.81 -12.58
N TRP A 135 19.34 -3.31 -12.54
CA TRP A 135 18.16 -2.54 -12.87
C TRP A 135 17.32 -2.33 -11.61
N THR A 136 16.82 -1.10 -11.42
CA THR A 136 15.86 -0.78 -10.36
C THR A 136 14.68 -0.02 -10.95
N LYS A 137 13.50 -0.16 -10.32
CA LYS A 137 12.26 0.53 -10.71
C LYS A 137 12.40 2.05 -10.90
N HIS A 138 13.31 2.70 -10.18
CA HIS A 138 13.56 4.14 -10.28
C HIS A 138 14.15 4.56 -11.63
N SER A 139 14.68 3.61 -12.41
CA SER A 139 15.28 3.83 -13.72
C SER A 139 14.25 3.98 -14.87
N GLY A 140 12.96 3.86 -14.57
CA GLY A 140 11.86 3.94 -15.54
C GLY A 140 11.23 2.58 -15.87
N ASP A 141 10.07 2.62 -16.54
CA ASP A 141 9.38 1.42 -16.98
C ASP A 141 10.08 0.81 -18.20
N THR A 142 10.70 -0.35 -18.03
CA THR A 142 11.31 -1.12 -19.11
C THR A 142 10.81 -2.56 -19.09
N GLU A 143 10.29 -3.04 -20.22
CA GLU A 143 9.82 -4.42 -20.40
C GLU A 143 10.91 -5.35 -20.95
N ALA A 144 11.94 -4.74 -21.54
CA ALA A 144 13.11 -5.40 -22.12
C ALA A 144 14.38 -4.81 -21.49
N LEU A 145 15.25 -5.68 -20.98
CA LEU A 145 16.58 -5.33 -20.48
C LEU A 145 17.62 -5.95 -21.40
N GLU A 146 18.54 -5.14 -21.90
CA GLU A 146 19.66 -5.58 -22.73
C GLU A 146 20.98 -5.23 -22.04
N VAL A 147 21.85 -6.22 -21.89
CA VAL A 147 23.18 -6.08 -21.31
C VAL A 147 24.19 -6.67 -22.28
N SER A 148 25.19 -5.88 -22.64
CA SER A 148 26.34 -6.31 -23.44
C SER A 148 27.62 -6.10 -22.66
N SER A 149 28.48 -7.12 -22.59
CA SER A 149 29.85 -7.01 -22.08
C SER A 149 30.81 -7.61 -23.11
N ASP A 150 32.03 -7.09 -23.17
CA ASP A 150 33.08 -7.56 -24.08
C ASP A 150 33.68 -8.91 -23.63
N ARG A 151 33.36 -9.37 -22.42
CA ARG A 151 33.84 -10.64 -21.86
C ARG A 151 32.89 -11.80 -22.13
N THR A 152 33.40 -13.02 -22.02
CA THR A 152 32.65 -14.27 -22.11
C THR A 152 32.61 -14.93 -20.72
N PRO A 153 31.51 -14.82 -19.96
CA PRO A 153 31.42 -15.37 -18.62
C PRO A 153 31.25 -16.90 -18.66
N SER A 154 31.74 -17.59 -17.63
CA SER A 154 31.60 -19.04 -17.42
C SER A 154 30.26 -19.40 -16.76
N ASN A 155 29.63 -18.46 -16.04
CA ASN A 155 28.25 -18.57 -15.60
C ASN A 155 27.52 -17.23 -15.60
N ILE A 156 26.20 -17.26 -15.75
CA ILE A 156 25.34 -16.08 -15.72
C ILE A 156 24.23 -16.33 -14.71
N LYS A 157 24.01 -15.38 -13.79
CA LYS A 157 22.94 -15.46 -12.78
C LYS A 157 22.03 -14.25 -12.87
N LEU A 158 20.72 -14.52 -12.92
CA LEU A 158 19.67 -13.51 -12.82
C LEU A 158 19.12 -13.53 -11.40
N ILE A 159 19.22 -12.40 -10.70
CA ILE A 159 18.76 -12.24 -9.32
C ILE A 159 17.57 -11.28 -9.32
N PHE A 160 16.39 -11.79 -8.98
CA PHE A 160 15.16 -11.03 -8.90
C PHE A 160 14.81 -10.70 -7.44
N ASP A 161 14.65 -9.41 -7.16
CA ASP A 161 14.00 -8.87 -5.96
C ASP A 161 12.55 -8.51 -6.33
N LEU A 162 11.62 -9.35 -5.88
CA LEU A 162 10.20 -9.19 -6.19
C LEU A 162 9.55 -8.18 -5.23
N GLU A 163 8.56 -7.47 -5.73
CA GLU A 163 7.76 -6.55 -4.92
C GLU A 163 6.95 -7.33 -3.87
N ASN A 164 6.98 -6.86 -2.63
CA ASN A 164 6.34 -7.52 -1.48
C ASN A 164 5.27 -6.63 -0.84
N PRO A 165 4.15 -6.36 -1.55
CA PRO A 165 3.10 -5.46 -1.06
C PRO A 165 2.32 -6.02 0.14
N ARG A 166 2.48 -7.32 0.43
CA ARG A 166 1.81 -8.01 1.54
C ARG A 166 2.68 -8.13 2.79
N GLU A 167 3.93 -7.68 2.74
CA GLU A 167 4.88 -7.84 3.84
C GLU A 167 4.96 -9.30 4.31
N ILE A 168 5.12 -10.23 3.35
CA ILE A 168 5.41 -11.63 3.65
C ILE A 168 6.88 -11.71 4.07
N PHE A 169 7.16 -12.45 5.12
CA PHE A 169 8.51 -12.64 5.65
C PHE A 169 8.90 -14.11 5.57
N ARG A 170 10.20 -14.38 5.41
CA ARG A 170 10.75 -15.71 5.66
C ARG A 170 10.88 -15.91 7.16
N LEU A 171 10.39 -17.03 7.66
CA LEU A 171 10.50 -17.35 9.08
C LEU A 171 11.91 -17.86 9.40
N SER A 172 12.42 -17.52 10.58
CA SER A 172 13.62 -18.17 11.10
C SER A 172 13.41 -19.69 11.17
N THR A 173 14.46 -20.49 10.95
CA THR A 173 14.35 -21.96 10.89
C THR A 173 13.64 -22.56 12.10
N LYS A 174 13.94 -22.06 13.31
CA LYS A 174 13.29 -22.50 14.55
C LYS A 174 11.78 -22.23 14.55
N LEU A 175 11.38 -21.01 14.21
CA LEU A 175 9.97 -20.60 14.15
C LEU A 175 9.23 -21.32 13.02
N GLY A 176 9.89 -21.49 11.87
CA GLY A 176 9.33 -22.19 10.73
C GLY A 176 9.07 -23.67 10.99
N ASN A 177 9.98 -24.33 11.71
CA ASN A 177 9.81 -25.71 12.14
C ASN A 177 8.67 -25.86 13.18
N LEU A 178 8.50 -24.89 14.08
CA LEU A 178 7.40 -24.91 15.05
C LEU A 178 6.03 -24.78 14.37
N LEU A 179 5.92 -23.84 13.43
CA LEU A 179 4.66 -23.53 12.74
C LEU A 179 4.44 -24.40 11.49
N MET A 180 5.42 -25.22 11.10
CA MET A 180 5.49 -25.99 9.86
C MET A 180 5.27 -25.11 8.62
N ARG A 181 5.93 -23.94 8.60
CA ARG A 181 5.80 -22.91 7.56
C ARG A 181 7.14 -22.26 7.26
N TYR A 182 7.41 -22.00 6.00
CA TYR A 182 8.66 -21.33 5.58
C TYR A 182 8.49 -19.80 5.45
N THR A 183 7.33 -19.34 4.95
CA THR A 183 7.00 -17.92 4.78
C THR A 183 5.60 -17.62 5.27
N ASP A 184 5.40 -16.46 5.89
CA ASP A 184 4.06 -15.96 6.24
C ASP A 184 4.07 -14.45 6.54
N THR A 185 2.89 -13.87 6.71
CA THR A 185 2.73 -12.47 7.16
C THR A 185 2.80 -12.37 8.69
N LYS A 186 3.29 -11.25 9.22
CA LYS A 186 3.37 -11.03 10.68
C LYS A 186 2.05 -11.32 11.42
N PRO A 187 0.86 -10.85 10.97
CA PRO A 187 -0.41 -11.15 11.63
C PRO A 187 -0.75 -12.65 11.63
N ASN A 188 -0.46 -13.36 10.54
CA ASN A 188 -0.69 -14.79 10.47
C ASN A 188 0.23 -15.56 11.42
N VAL A 189 1.51 -15.18 11.51
CA VAL A 189 2.45 -15.78 12.47
C VAL A 189 1.93 -15.63 13.91
N VAL A 190 1.50 -14.43 14.29
CA VAL A 190 0.90 -14.18 15.61
C VAL A 190 -0.36 -15.04 15.84
N THR A 191 -1.23 -15.14 14.83
CA THR A 191 -2.42 -16.00 14.88
C THR A 191 -2.07 -17.48 15.04
N HIS A 192 -1.04 -17.94 14.35
CA HIS A 192 -0.55 -19.32 14.44
C HIS A 192 0.07 -19.62 15.81
N LEU A 193 0.85 -18.69 16.36
CA LEU A 193 1.40 -18.80 17.71
C LEU A 193 0.30 -18.77 18.78
N TRP A 194 -0.72 -17.93 18.63
CA TRP A 194 -1.88 -17.95 19.53
C TRP A 194 -2.59 -19.31 19.53
N ARG A 195 -2.80 -19.90 18.35
CA ARG A 195 -3.37 -21.26 18.24
C ARG A 195 -2.48 -22.30 18.92
N TYR A 196 -1.16 -22.18 18.78
CA TYR A 196 -0.19 -23.06 19.42
C TYR A 196 -0.25 -22.95 20.96
N VAL A 197 -0.25 -21.72 21.48
CA VAL A 197 -0.35 -21.40 22.92
C VAL A 197 -1.63 -22.01 23.51
N ASN A 198 -2.77 -21.79 22.87
CA ASN A 198 -4.05 -22.33 23.33
C ASN A 198 -4.12 -23.86 23.27
N LYS A 199 -3.62 -24.45 22.17
CA LYS A 199 -3.63 -25.91 22.00
C LYS A 199 -2.81 -26.62 23.08
N ASN A 200 -1.73 -26.00 23.53
CA ASN A 200 -0.83 -26.56 24.55
C ASN A 200 -1.15 -26.10 25.97
N GLY A 201 -2.23 -25.33 26.17
CA GLY A 201 -2.64 -24.85 27.50
C GLY A 201 -1.61 -23.93 28.17
N LEU A 202 -0.83 -23.18 27.38
CA LEU A 202 0.26 -22.33 27.87
C LEU A 202 -0.21 -20.97 28.41
N MET A 203 -1.51 -20.70 28.35
CA MET A 203 -2.14 -19.46 28.81
C MET A 203 -3.40 -19.82 29.60
N SER A 204 -3.59 -19.18 30.75
CA SER A 204 -4.79 -19.35 31.57
C SER A 204 -5.96 -18.55 30.98
N ILE A 205 -7.20 -18.96 31.25
CA ILE A 205 -8.40 -18.28 30.75
C ILE A 205 -8.53 -16.87 31.34
N ASP A 206 -8.04 -16.67 32.56
CA ASP A 206 -8.19 -15.42 33.32
C ASP A 206 -6.95 -14.50 33.25
N SER A 207 -5.93 -14.86 32.48
CA SER A 207 -4.65 -14.13 32.43
C SER A 207 -4.09 -14.08 31.01
N ASP A 208 -3.62 -12.90 30.60
CA ASP A 208 -2.91 -12.68 29.33
C ASP A 208 -1.43 -13.12 29.38
N VAL A 209 -1.00 -13.75 30.48
CA VAL A 209 0.39 -14.22 30.65
C VAL A 209 0.54 -15.61 30.05
N VAL A 210 1.52 -15.76 29.17
CA VAL A 210 1.89 -17.02 28.52
C VAL A 210 3.12 -17.60 29.19
N GLU A 211 3.06 -18.86 29.61
CA GLU A 211 4.20 -19.63 30.09
C GLU A 211 4.85 -20.38 28.93
N CYS A 212 6.13 -20.11 28.66
CA CYS A 212 6.82 -20.70 27.53
C CYS A 212 7.21 -22.15 27.83
N ASN A 213 6.80 -23.07 26.95
CA ASN A 213 7.37 -24.42 26.96
C ASN A 213 8.82 -24.41 26.43
N PRO A 214 9.58 -25.51 26.55
CA PRO A 214 10.98 -25.55 26.14
C PRO A 214 11.23 -25.10 24.68
N LEU A 215 10.30 -25.43 23.77
CA LEU A 215 10.39 -25.04 22.35
C LEU A 215 10.18 -23.54 22.16
N LEU A 216 9.15 -22.97 22.80
CA LEU A 216 8.83 -21.55 22.69
C LEU A 216 9.90 -20.69 23.38
N LYS A 217 10.48 -21.19 24.47
CA LYS A 217 11.61 -20.57 25.17
C LYS A 217 12.87 -20.54 24.31
N ASP A 218 13.18 -21.61 23.59
CA ASP A 218 14.32 -21.66 22.67
C ASP A 218 14.17 -20.69 21.48
N ILE A 219 12.93 -20.39 21.08
CA ILE A 219 12.64 -19.43 20.00
C ILE A 219 12.65 -18.01 20.56
N LEU A 220 11.76 -17.68 21.50
CA LEU A 220 11.55 -16.30 21.96
C LEU A 220 12.59 -15.82 22.98
N GLY A 221 13.38 -16.72 23.57
CA GLY A 221 14.40 -16.39 24.56
C GLY A 221 13.85 -15.95 25.93
N VAL A 222 12.55 -16.15 26.17
CA VAL A 222 11.86 -15.74 27.41
C VAL A 222 11.13 -16.91 28.06
N ASP A 223 11.07 -16.90 29.40
CA ASP A 223 10.32 -17.90 30.18
C ASP A 223 8.82 -17.63 30.21
N ARG A 224 8.45 -16.35 30.26
CA ARG A 224 7.07 -15.87 30.32
C ARG A 224 6.97 -14.50 29.68
N PHE A 225 5.85 -14.22 29.03
CA PHE A 225 5.58 -12.92 28.43
C PHE A 225 4.08 -12.61 28.46
N SER A 226 3.72 -11.33 28.31
CA SER A 226 2.33 -10.92 28.16
C SER A 226 1.90 -11.02 26.69
N PHE A 227 0.75 -11.60 26.38
CA PHE A 227 0.32 -11.86 25.00
C PHE A 227 0.39 -10.63 24.06
N PRO A 228 0.04 -9.40 24.49
CA PRO A 228 0.25 -8.18 23.70
C PRO A 228 1.70 -7.88 23.29
N GLU A 229 2.70 -8.44 23.97
CA GLU A 229 4.13 -8.27 23.66
C GLU A 229 4.60 -9.23 22.56
N LEU A 230 3.83 -10.30 22.29
CA LEU A 230 4.16 -11.33 21.31
C LEU A 230 4.51 -10.77 19.92
N PRO A 231 3.77 -9.79 19.34
CA PRO A 231 4.12 -9.24 18.04
C PRO A 231 5.48 -8.53 18.01
N GLY A 232 5.99 -8.08 19.15
CA GLY A 232 7.33 -7.50 19.30
C GLY A 232 8.40 -8.59 19.37
N LEU A 233 8.16 -9.64 20.17
CA LEU A 233 9.06 -10.78 20.32
C LEU A 233 9.24 -11.58 19.02
N VAL A 234 8.25 -11.57 18.13
CA VAL A 234 8.32 -12.27 16.83
C VAL A 234 9.17 -11.53 15.80
N VAL A 235 9.34 -10.20 15.90
CA VAL A 235 10.05 -9.39 14.87
C VAL A 235 11.45 -9.92 14.53
N PRO A 236 12.31 -10.29 15.50
CA PRO A 236 13.65 -10.82 15.21
C PRO A 236 13.64 -12.13 14.42
N HIS A 237 12.51 -12.85 14.39
CA HIS A 237 12.34 -14.12 13.68
C HIS A 237 11.69 -13.96 12.30
N LEU A 238 11.38 -12.72 11.90
CA LEU A 238 10.85 -12.37 10.58
C LEU A 238 11.99 -11.82 9.73
N CYS A 239 12.54 -12.67 8.86
CA CYS A 239 13.57 -12.29 7.92
C CYS A 239 12.96 -11.75 6.62
N PRO A 240 13.67 -10.85 5.89
CA PRO A 240 13.32 -10.53 4.52
C PRO A 240 13.18 -11.79 3.65
N LEU A 241 12.38 -11.72 2.60
CA LEU A 241 12.27 -12.80 1.63
C LEU A 241 13.61 -13.00 0.90
N ASP A 242 13.90 -14.26 0.58
CA ASP A 242 15.09 -14.61 -0.18
C ASP A 242 14.91 -14.16 -1.65
N TYR A 243 16.00 -13.71 -2.26
CA TYR A 243 16.01 -13.36 -3.69
C TYR A 243 15.84 -14.61 -4.56
N LEU A 244 15.15 -14.44 -5.69
CA LEU A 244 15.04 -15.49 -6.68
C LEU A 244 16.28 -15.46 -7.59
N VAL A 245 17.07 -16.53 -7.58
CA VAL A 245 18.29 -16.70 -8.37
C VAL A 245 18.05 -17.76 -9.44
N VAL A 246 18.14 -17.36 -10.71
CA VAL A 246 18.02 -18.22 -11.88
C VAL A 246 19.37 -18.32 -12.58
N ASP A 247 19.83 -19.54 -12.79
CA ASP A 247 21.06 -19.82 -13.52
C ASP A 247 20.79 -19.90 -15.02
N ILE A 248 21.52 -19.11 -15.80
CA ILE A 248 21.42 -19.10 -17.26
C ILE A 248 22.72 -19.64 -17.85
N PRO A 249 22.67 -20.64 -18.74
CA PRO A 249 23.88 -21.17 -19.35
C PRO A 249 24.46 -20.15 -20.35
N PRO A 250 25.78 -19.89 -20.30
CA PRO A 250 26.47 -18.98 -21.20
C PRO A 250 26.77 -19.63 -22.56
N ILE A 251 25.73 -19.99 -23.32
CA ILE A 251 25.84 -20.63 -24.64
C ILE A 251 25.35 -19.66 -25.72
N ASP A 252 26.09 -19.55 -26.83
CA ASP A 252 25.68 -18.72 -27.97
C ASP A 252 24.34 -19.18 -28.54
N GLY A 253 23.39 -18.25 -28.67
CA GLY A 253 22.05 -18.53 -29.17
C GLY A 253 21.14 -19.24 -28.17
N HIS A 254 21.55 -19.39 -26.90
CA HIS A 254 20.68 -19.95 -25.87
C HIS A 254 19.44 -19.09 -25.69
N THR A 255 18.28 -19.74 -25.70
CA THR A 255 16.99 -19.10 -25.43
C THR A 255 16.26 -19.92 -24.39
N GLU A 256 15.81 -19.25 -23.34
CA GLU A 256 15.10 -19.89 -22.23
C GLU A 256 13.85 -19.10 -21.87
N ILE A 257 12.80 -19.83 -21.54
CA ILE A 257 11.53 -19.27 -21.11
C ILE A 257 11.20 -19.91 -19.78
N PHE A 258 11.01 -19.09 -18.76
CA PHE A 258 10.58 -19.56 -17.45
C PHE A 258 9.50 -18.66 -16.89
N ASP A 259 8.64 -19.26 -16.07
CA ASP A 259 7.52 -18.59 -15.43
C ASP A 259 7.80 -18.46 -13.93
N ILE A 260 7.73 -17.23 -13.42
CA ILE A 260 7.81 -16.94 -12.00
C ILE A 260 6.37 -16.83 -11.48
N PRO A 261 5.85 -17.80 -10.71
CA PRO A 261 4.55 -17.66 -10.07
C PRO A 261 4.65 -16.63 -8.94
N PHE A 262 3.69 -15.71 -8.88
CA PHE A 262 3.56 -14.75 -7.79
C PHE A 262 2.11 -14.59 -7.35
N GLU A 263 1.91 -14.30 -6.07
CA GLU A 263 0.59 -13.98 -5.52
C GLU A 263 0.41 -12.46 -5.51
N TRP A 264 -0.57 -11.97 -6.27
CA TRP A 264 -0.90 -10.55 -6.28
C TRP A 264 -2.36 -10.35 -5.87
N ASP A 265 -2.63 -9.21 -5.24
CA ASP A 265 -4.00 -8.78 -5.06
C ASP A 265 -4.45 -8.10 -6.35
N ASP A 266 -5.33 -8.74 -7.10
CA ASP A 266 -6.15 -7.99 -8.03
C ASP A 266 -7.03 -7.06 -7.20
N LEU A 267 -6.54 -5.83 -7.04
CA LEU A 267 -7.35 -4.71 -6.62
C LEU A 267 -8.47 -4.60 -7.68
N TYR A 268 -9.57 -5.29 -7.43
CA TYR A 268 -10.82 -4.91 -8.05
C TYR A 268 -11.00 -3.43 -7.69
N GLN A 269 -11.05 -2.60 -8.73
CA GLN A 269 -11.14 -1.15 -8.64
C GLN A 269 -11.94 -0.71 -7.42
N CYS A 270 -11.36 0.14 -6.56
CA CYS A 270 -12.15 0.82 -5.53
C CYS A 270 -13.26 1.59 -6.27
N PRO A 271 -14.54 1.23 -6.11
CA PRO A 271 -15.60 1.85 -6.88
C PRO A 271 -15.62 3.35 -6.56
N THR A 272 -15.35 4.15 -7.58
CA THR A 272 -15.38 5.61 -7.46
C THR A 272 -16.85 6.04 -7.51
N LEU A 273 -17.42 6.38 -6.35
CA LEU A 273 -18.83 6.79 -6.25
C LEU A 273 -19.10 8.12 -6.97
N TYR A 274 -18.19 9.07 -6.82
CA TYR A 274 -18.35 10.41 -7.36
C TYR A 274 -17.25 10.72 -8.37
N THR A 275 -17.66 10.97 -9.61
CA THR A 275 -16.76 11.48 -10.64
C THR A 275 -16.68 13.00 -10.55
N LYS A 276 -15.59 13.58 -11.06
CA LYS A 276 -15.40 15.05 -11.14
C LYS A 276 -16.59 15.77 -11.79
N ARG A 277 -17.31 15.09 -12.68
CA ARG A 277 -18.51 15.59 -13.35
C ARG A 277 -19.67 15.85 -12.39
N ILE A 278 -19.88 14.99 -11.39
CA ILE A 278 -20.98 15.14 -10.41
C ILE A 278 -20.74 16.40 -9.58
N HIS A 279 -19.53 16.59 -9.06
CA HIS A 279 -19.16 17.81 -8.32
C HIS A 279 -19.35 19.11 -9.13
N ALA A 280 -19.14 19.06 -10.45
CA ALA A 280 -19.39 20.22 -11.30
C ALA A 280 -20.90 20.52 -11.44
N LEU A 281 -21.74 19.48 -11.49
CA LEU A 281 -23.19 19.62 -11.51
C LEU A 281 -23.73 20.17 -10.18
N ASP A 282 -23.20 19.70 -9.04
CA ASP A 282 -23.61 20.19 -7.71
C ASP A 282 -23.37 21.70 -7.56
N ARG A 283 -22.20 22.18 -7.99
CA ARG A 283 -21.89 23.62 -8.00
C ARG A 283 -22.86 24.41 -8.87
N LYS A 284 -23.25 23.84 -10.02
CA LYS A 284 -24.23 24.47 -10.91
C LYS A 284 -25.61 24.52 -10.26
N VAL A 285 -26.06 23.43 -9.63
CA VAL A 285 -27.33 23.40 -8.89
C VAL A 285 -27.35 24.46 -7.79
N GLU A 286 -26.27 24.57 -7.01
CA GLU A 286 -26.16 25.57 -5.96
C GLU A 286 -26.22 27.01 -6.51
N SER A 287 -25.51 27.28 -7.61
CA SER A 287 -25.57 28.59 -8.27
C SER A 287 -26.98 28.96 -8.76
N LEU A 288 -27.74 27.97 -9.24
CA LEU A 288 -29.12 28.18 -9.69
C LEU A 288 -30.07 28.42 -8.51
N LYS A 289 -29.89 27.75 -7.37
CA LYS A 289 -30.65 28.02 -6.14
C LYS A 289 -30.45 29.44 -5.64
N GLN A 290 -29.21 29.92 -5.63
CA GLN A 290 -28.90 31.30 -5.24
C GLN A 290 -29.49 32.33 -6.22
N LEU A 291 -29.53 32.02 -7.51
CA LEU A 291 -30.20 32.86 -8.50
C LEU A 291 -31.72 32.90 -8.27
N LEU A 292 -32.34 31.73 -8.07
CA LEU A 292 -33.78 31.62 -7.79
C LEU A 292 -34.15 32.45 -6.55
N LYS A 293 -33.41 32.30 -5.45
CA LYS A 293 -33.65 33.06 -4.22
C LYS A 293 -33.58 34.58 -4.46
N ARG A 294 -32.61 35.06 -5.23
CA ARG A 294 -32.50 36.49 -5.58
C ARG A 294 -33.68 36.97 -6.44
N CYS A 295 -34.21 36.12 -7.31
CA CYS A 295 -35.40 36.43 -8.10
C CYS A 295 -36.65 36.49 -7.20
N GLU A 296 -36.81 35.55 -6.28
CA GLU A 296 -37.92 35.52 -5.31
C GLU A 296 -37.88 36.75 -4.38
N GLU A 297 -36.70 37.14 -3.89
CA GLU A 297 -36.51 38.35 -3.10
C GLU A 297 -36.91 39.61 -3.89
N ARG A 298 -36.49 39.71 -5.16
CA ARG A 298 -36.88 40.82 -6.05
C ARG A 298 -38.38 40.85 -6.32
N GLU A 299 -38.98 39.71 -6.61
CA GLU A 299 -40.41 39.58 -6.81
C GLU A 299 -41.18 40.01 -5.55
N ASN A 300 -40.74 39.58 -4.38
CA ASN A 300 -41.36 39.97 -3.11
C ASN A 300 -41.26 41.48 -2.86
N VAL A 301 -40.11 42.10 -3.15
CA VAL A 301 -39.94 43.56 -3.06
C VAL A 301 -40.91 44.29 -4.01
N LEU A 302 -41.03 43.83 -5.27
CA LEU A 302 -41.95 44.42 -6.23
C LEU A 302 -43.41 44.24 -5.81
N ASN A 303 -43.77 43.07 -5.26
CA ASN A 303 -45.10 42.81 -4.72
C ASN A 303 -45.42 43.65 -3.48
N GLU A 304 -44.43 43.94 -2.63
CA GLU A 304 -44.60 44.84 -1.49
C GLU A 304 -44.83 46.28 -1.96
N PHE A 305 -44.09 46.73 -2.98
CA PHE A 305 -44.26 48.03 -3.62
C PHE A 305 -45.64 48.17 -4.29
N GLU A 306 -46.11 47.13 -4.99
CA GLU A 306 -47.43 47.14 -5.65
C GLU A 306 -48.58 47.30 -4.64
N LYS A 307 -48.47 46.67 -3.46
CA LYS A 307 -49.52 46.71 -2.42
C LYS A 307 -49.68 48.09 -1.78
N ASP A 308 -48.58 48.76 -1.45
CA ASP A 308 -48.59 50.11 -0.88
C ASP A 308 -47.31 50.88 -1.25
N PRO A 309 -47.32 51.59 -2.38
CA PRO A 309 -46.12 52.25 -2.90
C PRO A 309 -45.66 53.40 -2.00
N VAL A 310 -46.59 54.10 -1.33
CA VAL A 310 -46.26 55.27 -0.50
C VAL A 310 -45.59 54.81 0.80
N ALA A 311 -46.15 53.83 1.49
CA ALA A 311 -45.53 53.31 2.70
C ALA A 311 -44.22 52.56 2.40
N PHE A 312 -44.14 51.85 1.27
CA PHE A 312 -42.91 51.20 0.83
C PHE A 312 -41.78 52.22 0.59
N ILE A 313 -42.03 53.28 -0.19
CA ILE A 313 -41.01 54.32 -0.47
C ILE A 313 -40.55 54.97 0.83
N ASN A 314 -41.47 55.31 1.73
CA ASN A 314 -41.11 55.92 3.01
C ASN A 314 -40.26 54.97 3.88
N ARG A 315 -40.60 53.68 3.95
CA ARG A 315 -39.77 52.68 4.65
C ARG A 315 -38.41 52.51 3.99
N TRP A 316 -38.37 52.45 2.66
CA TRP A 316 -37.15 52.26 1.89
C TRP A 316 -36.17 53.42 2.08
N ILE A 317 -36.65 54.67 2.04
CA ILE A 317 -35.85 55.87 2.33
C ILE A 317 -35.31 55.81 3.77
N CYS A 318 -36.14 55.41 4.75
CA CYS A 318 -35.68 55.27 6.14
C CYS A 318 -34.60 54.19 6.30
N ILE A 319 -34.68 53.07 5.58
CA ILE A 319 -33.68 52.00 5.61
C ILE A 319 -32.38 52.46 4.94
N ASP A 320 -32.45 53.10 3.77
CA ASP A 320 -31.27 53.62 3.05
C ASP A 320 -30.54 54.71 3.88
N MET A 321 -31.31 55.61 4.50
CA MET A 321 -30.78 56.62 5.42
C MET A 321 -30.20 55.99 6.69
N SER A 322 -30.79 54.91 7.21
CA SER A 322 -30.26 54.16 8.36
C SER A 322 -28.93 53.49 8.02
N ASP A 323 -28.81 52.83 6.86
CA ASP A 323 -27.58 52.18 6.42
C ASP A 323 -26.47 53.22 6.16
N ALA A 324 -26.80 54.35 5.55
CA ALA A 324 -25.88 55.47 5.39
C ALA A 324 -25.46 56.08 6.74
N CYS A 325 -26.40 56.18 7.69
CA CYS A 325 -26.14 56.68 9.04
C CYS A 325 -25.25 55.72 9.83
N HIS A 326 -25.46 54.41 9.76
CA HIS A 326 -24.62 53.44 10.48
C HIS A 326 -23.16 53.46 10.01
N ARG A 327 -22.90 53.72 8.72
CA ARG A 327 -21.53 53.91 8.20
C ARG A 327 -20.89 55.23 8.65
N ALA A 328 -21.67 56.27 8.93
CA ALA A 328 -21.18 57.60 9.32
C ALA A 328 -21.33 57.93 10.83
N SER A 329 -22.05 57.11 11.59
CA SER A 329 -22.44 57.35 12.99
C SER A 329 -21.25 57.28 13.94
N LEU A 330 -20.33 56.32 13.71
CA LEU A 330 -19.11 56.17 14.50
C LEU A 330 -18.24 57.44 14.49
N PHE A 331 -18.16 58.13 13.35
CA PHE A 331 -17.41 59.38 13.19
C PHE A 331 -18.20 60.63 13.59
N ARG A 332 -19.52 60.52 13.80
CA ARG A 332 -20.36 61.61 14.34
C ARG A 332 -20.54 61.53 15.86
N ASN A 333 -20.05 60.47 16.49
CA ASN A 333 -20.06 60.33 17.94
C ASN A 333 -19.04 61.31 18.55
N LYS A 334 -19.53 62.18 19.45
CA LYS A 334 -18.73 63.22 20.11
C LYS A 334 -17.52 62.64 20.86
N ASP A 335 -17.67 61.49 21.52
CA ASP A 335 -16.58 60.85 22.27
C ASP A 335 -15.46 60.34 21.34
N VAL A 336 -15.84 59.88 20.14
CA VAL A 336 -14.89 59.43 19.12
C VAL A 336 -14.18 60.63 18.50
N GLN A 337 -14.90 61.71 18.22
CA GLN A 337 -14.31 62.96 17.71
C GLN A 337 -13.34 63.60 18.71
N GLU A 338 -13.68 63.62 20.01
CA GLU A 338 -12.81 64.13 21.07
C GLU A 338 -11.54 63.29 21.22
N LYS A 339 -11.65 61.95 21.18
CA LYS A 339 -10.46 61.06 21.22
C LYS A 339 -9.57 61.18 19.99
N VAL A 340 -10.15 61.34 18.80
CA VAL A 340 -9.39 61.59 17.57
C VAL A 340 -8.67 62.93 17.67
N PHE A 341 -9.31 63.97 18.21
CA PHE A 341 -8.70 65.27 18.42
C PHE A 341 -7.54 65.22 19.44
N GLU A 342 -7.69 64.49 20.55
CA GLU A 342 -6.59 64.26 21.50
C GLU A 342 -5.42 63.50 20.89
N LEU A 343 -5.69 62.50 20.05
CA LEU A 343 -4.64 61.75 19.35
C LEU A 343 -3.88 62.64 18.35
N LEU A 344 -4.58 63.50 17.61
CA LEU A 344 -3.96 64.49 16.71
C LEU A 344 -3.12 65.51 17.48
N LYS A 345 -3.58 65.95 18.65
CA LYS A 345 -2.84 66.87 19.53
C LYS A 345 -1.59 66.25 20.18
N LYS A 346 -1.48 64.92 20.22
CA LYS A 346 -0.28 64.19 20.66
C LYS A 346 0.73 63.94 19.55
N LEU A 347 0.35 64.18 18.29
CA LEU A 347 1.18 64.02 17.10
C LEU A 347 1.90 65.33 16.72
N GLU A 348 1.37 66.48 17.13
CA GLU A 348 2.11 67.75 17.27
C GLU A 348 3.03 67.71 18.49
#